data_AF-A0A1Q6M1R3-F1
#
_entry.id   AF-A0A1Q6M1R3-F1
#
_cell.length_a   1.000
_cell.length_b   1.000
_cell.length_c   1.000
_cell.angle_alpha   90.00
_cell.angle_beta   90.00
_cell.angle_gamma   90.00
#
_symmetry.space_group_name_H-M   'P 1'
#
loop_
_entity.id
_entity.type
_entity.pdbx_description
1 polymer ?
#
loop_
_entity_poly.entity_id
_entity_poly.type
_entity_poly.pdbx_seq_one_letter_code
_entity_poly.pdbx_strand_id
1 'polypeptide(L)'
;MEAIVGIGILIFIIITLITVAIMQINMAGIEVKDFWSFIKANEELDKLYLFSKKYNKMSPQEKIIFLQETEKMSDAFEKIPSIIWEDEYSKYRDVMDTYRDIKVDRWKDSSTK
;
A
#
# COMPACT_ATOMS: atom_id res chain seq x y z
N MET A 1 -26.68 -37.59 4.33
CA MET A 1 -27.04 -36.51 5.27
C MET A 1 -25.81 -35.91 5.95
N GLU A 2 -24.91 -36.73 6.50
CA GLU A 2 -23.72 -36.25 7.23
C GLU A 2 -22.78 -35.34 6.41
N ALA A 3 -22.49 -35.67 5.14
CA ALA A 3 -21.65 -34.83 4.28
C ALA A 3 -22.27 -33.44 3.98
N ILE A 4 -23.60 -33.38 3.82
CA ILE A 4 -24.32 -32.12 3.57
C ILE A 4 -24.29 -31.25 4.83
N VAL A 5 -24.44 -31.85 6.01
CA VAL A 5 -24.30 -31.15 7.30
C VAL A 5 -22.88 -30.63 7.49
N GLY A 6 -21.85 -31.44 7.17
CA GLY A 6 -20.45 -31.02 7.22
C GLY A 6 -20.14 -29.83 6.31
N ILE A 7 -20.63 -29.85 5.06
CA ILE A 7 -20.50 -28.72 4.12
C ILE A 7 -21.23 -27.48 4.66
N GLY A 8 -22.43 -27.64 5.22
CA GLY A 8 -23.18 -26.53 5.81
C GLY A 8 -22.44 -25.86 6.97
N ILE A 9 -21.81 -26.64 7.85
CA ILE A 9 -20.99 -26.13 8.96
C ILE A 9 -19.77 -25.37 8.43
N LEU A 10 -19.08 -25.90 7.40
CA LEU A 10 -17.93 -25.23 6.80
C LEU A 10 -18.31 -23.88 6.19
N ILE A 11 -19.42 -23.81 5.46
CA ILE A 11 -19.92 -22.54 4.89
C ILE A 11 -20.26 -21.54 6.00
N PHE A 12 -20.92 -21.99 7.07
CA PHE A 12 -21.24 -21.14 8.22
C PHE A 12 -19.99 -20.57 8.89
N ILE A 13 -18.95 -21.40 9.07
CA ILE A 13 -17.66 -20.96 9.61
C ILE A 13 -17.03 -19.89 8.71
N ILE A 14 -17.00 -20.11 7.39
CA ILE A 14 -16.43 -19.15 6.43
C ILE A 14 -17.17 -17.80 6.52
N ILE A 15 -18.51 -17.81 6.54
CA ILE A 15 -19.31 -16.58 6.65
C ILE A 15 -19.04 -15.86 7.98
N THR A 16 -18.97 -16.62 9.08
CA THR A 16 -18.68 -16.05 10.41
C THR A 16 -17.30 -15.39 10.43
N LEU A 17 -16.28 -16.04 9.86
CA LEU A 17 -14.93 -15.49 9.78
C LEU A 17 -14.88 -14.19 8.96
N ILE A 18 -15.55 -14.13 7.81
CA ILE A 18 -15.62 -12.92 6.97
C ILE A 18 -16.30 -11.78 7.75
N THR A 19 -17.39 -12.08 8.44
CA THR A 19 -18.13 -11.06 9.21
C THR A 19 -17.28 -10.51 10.35
N VAL A 20 -16.57 -11.37 11.07
CA VAL A 20 -15.64 -10.97 12.14
C VAL A 20 -14.52 -10.08 11.59
N ALA A 21 -13.93 -10.43 10.44
CA ALA A 21 -12.88 -9.64 9.81
C ALA A 21 -13.37 -8.22 9.44
N ILE A 22 -14.56 -8.12 8.83
CA ILE A 22 -15.17 -6.83 8.49
C ILE A 22 -15.40 -5.98 9.75
N MET A 23 -15.89 -6.58 10.83
CA MET A 23 -16.08 -5.87 12.10
C MET A 23 -14.76 -5.37 12.69
N GLN A 24 -13.69 -6.17 12.64
CA GLN A 24 -12.36 -5.76 13.12
C GLN A 24 -11.82 -4.55 12.35
N ILE A 25 -11.93 -4.55 11.02
CA ILE A 25 -11.50 -3.44 10.16
C ILE A 25 -12.27 -2.16 10.53
N ASN A 26 -13.60 -2.25 10.65
CA ASN A 26 -14.43 -1.11 11.04
C ASN A 26 -14.13 -0.62 12.46
N MET A 27 -13.86 -1.53 13.42
CA MET A 27 -13.49 -1.19 14.79
C MET A 27 -12.13 -0.47 14.88
N ALA A 28 -11.21 -0.76 13.95
CA ALA A 28 -9.96 -0.03 13.80
C ALA A 28 -10.13 1.37 13.17
N GLY A 29 -11.36 1.78 12.85
CA GLY A 29 -11.67 3.05 12.21
C GLY A 29 -11.31 3.10 10.72
N ILE A 30 -11.16 1.94 10.09
CA ILE A 30 -10.76 1.79 8.68
C ILE A 30 -11.98 1.41 7.86
N GLU A 31 -12.19 2.02 6.71
CA GLU A 31 -13.17 1.51 5.75
C GLU A 31 -12.64 0.24 5.06
N VAL A 32 -13.47 -0.79 4.91
CA VAL A 32 -13.08 -2.04 4.22
C VAL A 32 -12.51 -1.78 2.81
N LYS A 33 -13.01 -0.75 2.12
CA LYS A 33 -12.51 -0.32 0.82
C LYS A 33 -11.10 0.27 0.90
N ASP A 34 -10.82 1.06 1.92
CA ASP A 34 -9.50 1.64 2.14
C ASP A 34 -8.50 0.57 2.55
N PHE A 35 -8.90 -0.38 3.39
CA PHE A 35 -8.07 -1.55 3.70
C PHE A 35 -7.72 -2.36 2.46
N TRP A 36 -8.69 -2.58 1.56
CA TRP A 36 -8.43 -3.24 0.28
C TRP A 36 -7.51 -2.43 -0.63
N SER A 37 -7.66 -1.11 -0.65
CA SER A 37 -6.75 -0.20 -1.38
C SER A 37 -5.33 -0.27 -0.82
N PHE A 38 -5.20 -0.32 0.50
CA PHE A 38 -3.93 -0.46 1.19
C PHE A 38 -3.22 -1.77 0.87
N ILE A 39 -3.93 -2.91 0.83
CA ILE A 39 -3.31 -4.19 0.45
C ILE A 39 -2.67 -4.10 -0.93
N LYS A 40 -3.35 -3.47 -1.90
CA LYS A 40 -2.79 -3.25 -3.25
C LYS A 40 -1.59 -2.31 -3.23
N ALA A 41 -1.71 -1.20 -2.50
CA ALA A 41 -0.62 -0.23 -2.34
C ALA A 41 0.61 -0.87 -1.67
N ASN A 42 0.42 -1.82 -0.77
CA ASN A 42 1.51 -2.54 -0.12
C ASN A 42 2.25 -3.46 -1.11
N GLU A 43 1.52 -4.11 -2.03
CA GLU A 43 2.15 -4.87 -3.13
C GLU A 43 2.93 -3.93 -4.08
N GLU A 44 2.44 -2.72 -4.30
CA GLU A 44 3.13 -1.70 -5.08
C GLU A 44 4.34 -1.12 -4.34
N LEU A 45 4.28 -0.99 -3.01
CA LEU A 45 5.39 -0.53 -2.18
C LEU A 45 6.64 -1.38 -2.39
N ASP A 46 6.51 -2.71 -2.49
CA ASP A 46 7.64 -3.60 -2.78
C ASP A 46 8.29 -3.30 -4.13
N LYS A 47 7.46 -3.03 -5.16
CA LYS A 47 7.95 -2.68 -6.51
C LYS A 47 8.64 -1.31 -6.49
N LEU A 48 8.01 -0.32 -5.86
CA LEU A 48 8.56 1.02 -5.67
C LEU A 48 9.87 0.97 -4.87
N TYR A 49 9.97 0.11 -3.87
CA TYR A 49 11.20 -0.08 -3.10
C TYR A 49 12.35 -0.61 -3.96
N LEU A 50 12.09 -1.55 -4.87
CA LEU A 50 13.11 -2.01 -5.81
C LEU A 50 13.55 -0.89 -6.79
N PHE A 51 12.60 -0.07 -7.23
CA PHE A 51 12.90 1.09 -8.07
C PHE A 51 13.69 2.15 -7.32
N SER A 52 13.34 2.43 -6.06
CA SER A 52 13.99 3.46 -5.24
C SER A 52 15.49 3.18 -5.09
N LYS A 53 15.89 1.92 -4.90
CA LYS A 53 17.30 1.49 -4.87
C LYS A 53 18.05 1.70 -6.19
N LYS A 54 17.36 1.86 -7.32
CA LYS A 54 17.94 2.06 -8.66
C LYS A 54 17.70 3.47 -9.20
N TYR A 55 17.32 4.42 -8.34
CA TYR A 55 16.93 5.77 -8.71
C TYR A 55 17.90 6.48 -9.68
N ASN A 56 19.21 6.39 -9.43
CA ASN A 56 20.24 7.05 -10.25
C ASN A 56 20.28 6.59 -11.72
N LYS A 57 19.63 5.46 -12.04
CA LYS A 57 19.57 4.87 -13.39
C LYS A 57 18.22 5.05 -14.08
N MET A 58 17.25 5.70 -13.42
CA MET A 58 15.92 5.94 -14.00
C MET A 58 15.96 7.11 -15.00
N SER A 59 15.34 6.91 -16.16
CA SER A 59 15.03 7.95 -17.12
C SER A 59 14.06 8.99 -16.54
N PRO A 60 13.98 10.20 -17.11
CA PRO A 60 13.04 11.22 -16.66
C PRO A 60 11.57 10.76 -16.66
N GLN A 61 11.18 9.89 -17.60
CA GLN A 61 9.83 9.33 -17.67
C GLN A 61 9.57 8.34 -16.52
N GLU A 62 10.52 7.44 -16.25
CA GLU A 62 10.43 6.51 -15.12
C GLU A 62 10.36 7.26 -13.78
N LYS A 63 11.10 8.36 -13.63
CA LYS A 63 11.01 9.24 -12.45
C LYS A 63 9.61 9.84 -12.30
N ILE A 64 8.95 10.25 -13.38
CA ILE A 64 7.58 10.79 -13.32
C ILE A 64 6.59 9.69 -12.91
N ILE A 65 6.69 8.50 -13.50
CA ILE A 65 5.83 7.36 -13.14
C ILE A 65 6.03 7.00 -11.67
N PHE A 66 7.29 6.95 -11.21
CA PHE A 66 7.61 6.69 -9.81
C PHE A 66 6.96 7.69 -8.87
N LEU A 67 6.98 8.99 -9.19
CA LEU A 67 6.30 10.01 -8.39
C LEU A 67 4.79 9.77 -8.31
N GLN A 68 4.14 9.47 -9.45
CA GLN A 68 2.70 9.25 -9.53
C GLN A 68 2.27 8.01 -8.75
N GLU A 69 3.00 6.90 -8.89
CA GLU A 69 2.69 5.67 -8.16
C GLU A 69 3.01 5.80 -6.67
N THR A 70 4.05 6.54 -6.29
CA THR A 70 4.35 6.82 -4.88
C THR A 70 3.25 7.64 -4.22
N GLU A 71 2.66 8.63 -4.91
CA GLU A 71 1.54 9.43 -4.38
C GLU A 71 0.27 8.59 -4.15
N LYS A 72 -0.05 7.69 -5.09
CA LYS A 72 -1.19 6.77 -4.92
C LYS A 72 -0.96 5.80 -3.76
N MET A 73 0.25 5.25 -3.68
CA MET A 73 0.64 4.36 -2.59
C MET A 73 0.58 5.10 -1.26
N SER A 74 1.12 6.32 -1.16
CA SER A 74 1.10 7.08 0.10
C SER A 74 -0.30 7.44 0.56
N ASP A 75 -1.20 7.86 -0.34
CA ASP A 75 -2.60 8.16 -0.01
C ASP A 75 -3.34 6.95 0.57
N ALA A 76 -3.06 5.75 0.05
CA ALA A 76 -3.62 4.51 0.61
C ALA A 76 -3.06 4.19 2.00
N PHE A 77 -1.78 4.47 2.26
CA PHE A 77 -1.15 4.26 3.57
C PHE A 77 -1.62 5.26 4.63
N GLU A 78 -1.85 6.52 4.26
CA GLU A 78 -2.33 7.58 5.17
C GLU A 78 -3.71 7.27 5.76
N LYS A 79 -4.54 6.51 5.04
CA LYS A 79 -5.87 6.08 5.49
C LYS A 79 -5.84 4.93 6.49
N ILE A 80 -4.67 4.31 6.69
CA ILE A 80 -4.50 3.15 7.57
C ILE A 80 -3.68 3.54 8.80
N PRO A 81 -4.15 3.21 10.02
CA PRO A 81 -3.38 3.38 11.25
C PRO A 81 -1.98 2.77 11.13
N SER A 82 -0.94 3.54 11.49
CA SER A 82 0.47 3.15 11.34
C SER A 82 0.83 1.82 11.99
N ILE A 83 0.12 1.45 13.06
CA ILE A 83 0.31 0.16 13.75
C ILE A 83 0.07 -1.05 12.84
N ILE A 84 -0.73 -0.93 11.78
CA ILE A 84 -1.04 -2.02 10.85
C ILE A 84 0.14 -2.30 9.90
N TRP A 85 0.98 -1.30 9.63
CA TRP A 85 2.02 -1.37 8.61
C TRP A 85 3.39 -0.97 9.12
N GLU A 86 3.59 -0.96 10.43
CA GLU A 86 4.85 -0.60 11.09
C GLU A 86 6.03 -1.45 10.58
N ASP A 87 5.80 -2.73 10.31
CA ASP A 87 6.82 -3.64 9.76
C ASP A 87 7.30 -3.22 8.37
N GLU A 88 6.43 -2.58 7.58
CA GLU A 88 6.74 -2.09 6.23
C GLU A 88 7.28 -0.66 6.22
N TYR A 89 7.32 0.00 7.40
CA TYR A 89 7.74 1.39 7.55
C TYR A 89 9.12 1.66 6.96
N SER A 90 10.06 0.72 7.12
CA SER A 90 11.41 0.87 6.55
C SER A 90 11.39 1.02 5.03
N LYS A 91 10.57 0.22 4.33
CA LYS A 91 10.46 0.30 2.86
C LYS A 91 9.72 1.57 2.46
N TYR A 92 8.63 1.87 3.15
CA TYR A 92 7.84 3.09 2.96
C TYR A 92 8.73 4.33 3.04
N ARG A 93 9.56 4.43 4.08
CA ARG A 93 10.50 5.53 4.28
C ARG A 93 11.48 5.68 3.12
N ASP A 94 12.12 4.59 2.69
CA ASP A 94 13.11 4.63 1.60
C ASP A 94 12.48 5.08 0.27
N VAL A 95 11.24 4.67 0.00
CA VAL A 95 10.48 5.12 -1.17
C VAL A 95 10.16 6.61 -1.08
N MET A 96 9.69 7.08 0.08
CA MET A 96 9.36 8.49 0.30
C MET A 96 10.58 9.42 0.29
N ASP A 97 11.72 8.95 0.77
CA ASP A 97 12.98 9.72 0.69
C ASP A 97 13.41 9.86 -0.79
N THR A 98 13.33 8.79 -1.58
CA THR A 98 13.61 8.85 -3.03
C THR A 98 12.64 9.76 -3.77
N TYR A 99 11.36 9.72 -3.40
CA TYR A 99 10.33 10.62 -3.94
C TYR A 99 10.67 12.09 -3.68
N ARG A 100 11.12 12.42 -2.46
CA ARG A 100 11.57 13.77 -2.08
C ARG A 100 12.78 14.19 -2.92
N ASP A 101 13.77 13.31 -3.07
CA ASP A 101 14.97 13.59 -3.85
C ASP A 101 14.64 13.91 -5.31
N ILE A 102 13.77 13.11 -5.95
CA ILE A 102 13.29 13.37 -7.32
C ILE A 102 12.64 14.75 -7.42
N LYS A 103 11.76 15.12 -6.49
CA LYS A 103 11.10 16.42 -6.51
C LYS A 103 12.09 17.57 -6.39
N VAL A 104 13.06 17.45 -5.49
CA VAL A 104 14.10 18.45 -5.28
C VAL A 104 14.97 18.61 -6.52
N ASP A 105 15.39 17.51 -7.15
CA ASP A 105 16.16 17.54 -8.40
C ASP A 105 15.39 18.26 -9.52
N ARG A 106 14.10 17.91 -9.71
CA ARG A 106 13.24 18.58 -10.70
C ARG A 106 13.08 20.07 -10.44
N TRP A 107 12.99 20.48 -9.17
CA TRP A 107 12.87 21.88 -8.79
C TRP A 107 14.16 22.67 -9.03
N LYS A 108 15.32 22.08 -8.77
CA LYS A 108 16.62 22.68 -9.12
C LYS A 108 16.73 22.87 -10.64
N ASP A 109 16.38 21.86 -11.41
CA ASP A 109 16.39 21.92 -12.88
C ASP A 109 15.46 23.00 -13.44
N SER A 110 14.29 23.22 -12.81
CA SER A 110 13.38 24.30 -13.20
C SER A 110 13.83 25.69 -12.77
N SER A 111 14.62 25.79 -11.70
CA SER A 111 15.09 27.08 -11.16
C SER A 111 16.39 27.56 -11.80
N THR A 112 17.12 26.67 -12.48
CA THR A 112 18.39 26.98 -13.18
C THR A 112 18.18 27.30 -14.66
N LYS A 113 16.94 27.21 -15.15
CA LYS A 113 16.50 27.64 -16.49
C LYS A 113 15.83 29.01 -16.41
#